data_AF-A0A7S4PLR6-F1
#
_entry.id   AF-A0A7S4PLR6-F1
#
_cell.length_a   1.000
_cell.length_b   1.000
_cell.length_c   1.000
_cell.angle_alpha   90.00
_cell.angle_beta   90.00
_cell.angle_gamma   90.00
#
_symmetry.space_group_name_H-M   'P 1'
#
loop_
_entity.id
_entity.type
_entity.pdbx_description
1 polymer ?
#
loop_
_entity_poly.entity_id
_entity_poly.type
_entity_poly.pdbx_seq_one_letter_code
_entity_poly.pdbx_strand_id
1 'polypeptide(L)'
;VTFDGIMHFIQNGFGAGFFPQGERPFRPECVGQWVLYRSRHCAFAHYNLNDQKVQEGFSRKFARFKDLLASSEEIVFLRTITASDPREEVCMIPGFIKVVQDRYPGLKYRLVMIAHDQQKDRTECLGYVEQTHVSLWNLKYDRSCFTDCTSLFDMTFDGYRHIIETSSSDAHWNSLCPYEKESIVWRKHDNLALIDGEAMVRGTCRGFGSTGTRSEMTCLYCGTKDSHKVVRVPTKRAWTKEEDDVILTQTYTLLLGHDAVQVVEDIADQLRRNSLEVIERIHHLTNSRKLLDSLSLNLLTK
;
A
#
# COMPACT_ATOMS: atom_id res chain seq x y z
N VAL A 1 -0.11 -3.18 1.84
CA VAL A 1 0.38 -4.29 2.70
C VAL A 1 1.48 -5.03 1.98
N THR A 2 2.55 -5.40 2.68
CA THR A 2 3.66 -6.19 2.14
C THR A 2 3.28 -7.68 2.00
N PHE A 3 3.89 -8.40 1.06
CA PHE A 3 3.52 -9.82 0.82
C PHE A 3 3.85 -10.73 2.01
N ASP A 4 5.01 -10.51 2.64
CA ASP A 4 5.39 -11.17 3.89
C ASP A 4 4.47 -10.80 5.06
N GLY A 5 3.86 -9.61 5.01
CA GLY A 5 2.85 -9.19 5.97
C GLY A 5 1.56 -9.98 5.80
N ILE A 6 1.13 -10.25 4.56
CA ILE A 6 -0.03 -11.11 4.29
C ILE A 6 0.18 -12.50 4.88
N MET A 7 1.35 -13.11 4.65
CA MET A 7 1.69 -14.41 5.25
C MET A 7 1.66 -14.34 6.78
N HIS A 8 2.22 -13.29 7.38
CA HIS A 8 2.16 -13.07 8.82
C HIS A 8 0.71 -13.02 9.34
N PHE A 9 -0.19 -12.30 8.65
CA PHE A 9 -1.58 -12.16 9.06
C PHE A 9 -2.41 -13.42 8.84
N ILE A 10 -2.12 -14.22 7.80
CA ILE A 10 -2.75 -15.53 7.62
C ILE A 10 -2.36 -16.45 8.80
N GLN A 11 -1.09 -16.46 9.17
CA GLN A 11 -0.57 -17.31 10.24
C GLN A 11 -1.04 -16.87 11.63
N ASN A 12 -0.98 -15.57 11.93
CA ASN A 12 -1.10 -15.04 13.30
C ASN A 12 -2.35 -14.16 13.51
N GLY A 13 -3.10 -13.85 12.46
CA GLY A 13 -4.22 -12.91 12.47
C GLY A 13 -3.78 -11.44 12.34
N PHE A 14 -4.77 -10.55 12.17
CA PHE A 14 -4.54 -9.11 11.96
C PHE A 14 -4.26 -8.32 13.25
N GLY A 15 -4.41 -8.92 14.43
CA GLY A 15 -4.15 -8.24 15.70
C GLY A 15 -2.66 -7.91 15.94
N ALA A 16 -1.76 -8.66 15.29
CA ALA A 16 -0.31 -8.48 15.44
C ALA A 16 0.26 -7.70 14.26
N GLY A 17 0.58 -6.42 14.46
CA GLY A 17 1.38 -5.63 13.49
C GLY A 17 0.63 -5.10 12.27
N PHE A 18 -0.70 -5.26 12.16
CA PHE A 18 -1.49 -4.64 11.09
C PHE A 18 -1.60 -3.13 11.28
N PHE A 19 -2.00 -2.68 12.48
CA PHE A 19 -2.05 -1.27 12.85
C PHE A 19 -0.69 -0.75 13.32
N PRO A 20 -0.48 0.59 13.34
CA PRO A 20 0.72 1.18 13.91
C PRO A 20 0.98 0.70 15.35
N GLN A 21 2.25 0.65 15.75
CA GLN A 21 2.62 0.28 17.11
C GLN A 21 2.22 1.38 18.11
N GLY A 22 1.80 0.97 19.31
CA GLY A 22 1.37 1.86 20.39
C GLY A 22 -0.15 1.87 20.58
N GLU A 23 -0.61 2.66 21.55
CA GLU A 23 -2.04 2.86 21.79
C GLU A 23 -2.59 4.01 20.94
N ARG A 24 -3.90 3.99 20.68
CA ARG A 24 -4.58 5.13 20.06
C ARG A 24 -4.53 6.34 21.02
N PRO A 25 -4.42 7.57 20.52
CA PRO A 25 -4.39 7.93 19.11
C PRO A 25 -3.06 7.61 18.43
N PHE A 26 -3.12 6.93 17.28
CA PHE A 26 -1.95 6.72 16.44
C PHE A 26 -1.43 8.05 15.92
N ARG A 27 -0.11 8.15 15.78
CA ARG A 27 0.53 9.34 15.18
C ARG A 27 0.69 9.11 13.67
N PRO A 28 0.09 9.94 12.81
CA PRO A 28 0.34 9.86 11.38
C PRO A 28 1.72 10.46 11.04
N GLU A 29 2.18 10.15 9.84
CA GLU A 29 3.38 10.70 9.22
C GLU A 29 3.01 11.31 7.88
N CYS A 30 3.46 12.54 7.66
CA CYS A 30 3.20 13.29 6.44
C CYS A 30 4.29 13.00 5.41
N VAL A 31 3.92 12.41 4.27
CA VAL A 31 4.84 12.04 3.18
C VAL A 31 4.34 12.69 1.90
N GLY A 32 5.06 13.71 1.42
CA GLY A 32 4.57 14.53 0.32
C GLY A 32 3.19 15.09 0.64
N GLN A 33 2.23 14.84 -0.25
CA GLN A 33 0.83 15.23 -0.08
C GLN A 33 0.03 14.31 0.85
N TRP A 34 0.56 13.16 1.26
CA TRP A 34 -0.18 12.13 1.98
C TRP A 34 -0.09 12.30 3.49
N VAL A 35 -1.16 11.92 4.21
CA VAL A 35 -1.15 11.75 5.66
C VAL A 35 -1.28 10.26 5.95
N LEU A 36 -0.15 9.61 6.22
CA LEU A 36 -0.06 8.16 6.32
C LEU A 36 -0.04 7.70 7.78
N TYR A 37 -0.85 6.70 8.10
CA TYR A 37 -0.58 5.86 9.26
C TYR A 37 0.23 4.66 8.79
N ARG A 38 1.47 4.51 9.23
CA ARG A 38 2.34 3.41 8.79
C ARG A 38 2.59 2.44 9.93
N SER A 39 2.26 1.17 9.69
CA SER A 39 2.62 0.05 10.53
C SER A 39 3.84 -0.68 9.98
N ARG A 40 4.22 -1.78 10.61
CA ARG A 40 5.37 -2.59 10.18
C ARG A 40 5.14 -3.20 8.79
N HIS A 41 3.92 -3.69 8.53
CA HIS A 41 3.57 -4.47 7.34
C HIS A 41 2.61 -3.73 6.39
N CYS A 42 2.01 -2.62 6.83
CA CYS A 42 0.96 -1.92 6.11
C CYS A 42 1.09 -0.40 6.23
N ALA A 43 0.45 0.29 5.30
CA ALA A 43 0.30 1.73 5.29
C ALA A 43 -1.17 2.03 5.05
N PHE A 44 -1.68 3.09 5.67
CA PHE A 44 -3.05 3.55 5.52
C PHE A 44 -2.98 4.99 5.05
N ALA A 45 -3.33 5.20 3.78
CA ALA A 45 -3.62 6.51 3.18
C ALA A 45 -5.13 6.76 3.24
N HIS A 46 -5.55 8.02 3.14
CA HIS A 46 -6.97 8.42 3.02
C HIS A 46 -7.89 8.07 4.20
N TYR A 47 -7.35 7.54 5.30
CA TYR A 47 -8.14 7.09 6.44
C TYR A 47 -7.61 7.69 7.72
N ASN A 48 -8.48 8.35 8.48
CA ASN A 48 -8.19 8.65 9.87
C ASN A 48 -8.31 7.39 10.74
N LEU A 49 -7.19 6.72 11.03
CA LEU A 49 -7.20 5.54 11.90
C LEU A 49 -7.63 5.81 13.34
N ASN A 50 -7.68 7.07 13.77
CA ASN A 50 -8.19 7.42 15.09
C ASN A 50 -9.71 7.49 15.15
N ASP A 51 -10.39 7.50 14.00
CA ASP A 51 -11.85 7.35 13.93
C ASP A 51 -12.27 5.90 14.25
N GLN A 52 -13.16 5.77 15.22
CA GLN A 52 -13.76 4.51 15.63
C GLN A 52 -14.51 3.80 14.49
N LYS A 53 -15.20 4.54 13.60
CA LYS A 53 -15.91 3.95 12.45
C LYS A 53 -14.95 3.30 11.46
N VAL A 54 -13.79 3.91 11.25
CA VAL A 54 -12.71 3.37 10.41
C VAL A 54 -12.19 2.07 11.01
N GLN A 55 -11.91 2.06 12.33
CA GLN A 55 -11.47 0.86 13.06
C GLN A 55 -12.47 -0.29 12.93
N GLU A 56 -13.76 -0.04 13.17
CA GLU A 56 -14.81 -1.04 13.02
C GLU A 56 -14.95 -1.53 11.57
N GLY A 57 -14.75 -0.64 10.60
CA GLY A 57 -14.68 -0.99 9.19
C GLY A 57 -13.59 -2.02 8.89
N PHE A 58 -12.40 -1.84 9.46
CA PHE A 58 -11.32 -2.83 9.34
C PHE A 58 -11.65 -4.14 10.06
N SER A 59 -12.22 -4.10 11.27
CA SER A 59 -12.64 -5.32 11.98
C SER A 59 -13.62 -6.16 11.16
N ARG A 60 -14.60 -5.52 10.51
CA ARG A 60 -15.54 -6.21 9.60
C ARG A 60 -14.81 -6.82 8.40
N LYS A 61 -13.84 -6.11 7.81
CA LYS A 61 -13.03 -6.62 6.69
C LYS A 61 -12.20 -7.83 7.11
N PHE A 62 -11.62 -7.84 8.31
CA PHE A 62 -10.85 -8.99 8.81
C PHE A 62 -11.73 -10.22 9.04
N ALA A 63 -12.91 -10.02 9.63
CA ALA A 63 -13.88 -11.11 9.81
C ALA A 63 -14.26 -11.71 8.45
N ARG A 64 -14.67 -10.87 7.50
CA ARG A 64 -15.01 -11.33 6.14
C ARG A 64 -13.85 -12.03 5.44
N PHE A 65 -12.62 -11.53 5.58
CA PHE A 65 -11.44 -12.19 5.02
C PHE A 65 -11.25 -13.58 5.62
N LYS A 66 -11.35 -13.71 6.95
CA LYS A 66 -11.26 -15.00 7.63
C LYS A 66 -12.35 -15.97 7.18
N ASP A 67 -13.59 -15.49 7.06
CA ASP A 67 -14.73 -16.29 6.62
C ASP A 67 -14.53 -16.77 5.17
N LEU A 68 -14.02 -15.91 4.29
CA LEU A 68 -13.69 -16.27 2.92
C LEU A 68 -12.65 -17.40 2.89
N LEU A 69 -11.55 -17.27 3.64
CA LEU A 69 -10.49 -18.30 3.71
C LEU A 69 -10.97 -19.63 4.32
N ALA A 70 -12.02 -19.61 5.13
CA ALA A 70 -12.62 -20.80 5.71
C ALA A 70 -13.71 -21.43 4.81
N SER A 71 -14.06 -20.80 3.69
CA SER A 71 -15.08 -21.30 2.78
C SER A 71 -14.57 -22.48 1.94
N SER A 72 -15.50 -23.23 1.36
CA SER A 72 -15.21 -24.31 0.40
C SER A 72 -15.09 -23.82 -1.05
N GLU A 73 -15.31 -22.52 -1.28
CA GLU A 73 -15.24 -21.91 -2.61
C GLU A 73 -13.79 -21.77 -3.05
N GLU A 74 -13.56 -21.77 -4.37
CA GLU A 74 -12.24 -21.46 -4.91
C GLU A 74 -12.00 -19.95 -4.86
N ILE A 75 -10.91 -19.52 -4.22
CA ILE A 75 -10.56 -18.11 -4.07
C ILE A 75 -9.47 -17.72 -5.08
N VAL A 76 -9.65 -16.59 -5.76
CA VAL A 76 -8.57 -15.99 -6.55
C VAL A 76 -7.91 -14.85 -5.76
N PHE A 77 -6.65 -15.03 -5.38
CA PHE A 77 -5.82 -13.97 -4.84
C PHE A 77 -5.15 -13.21 -5.98
N LEU A 78 -5.38 -11.90 -6.04
CA LEU A 78 -4.66 -10.99 -6.93
C LEU A 78 -3.61 -10.25 -6.12
N ARG A 79 -2.33 -10.41 -6.50
CA ARG A 79 -1.20 -9.76 -5.82
C ARG A 79 -0.38 -8.95 -6.82
N THR A 80 -0.56 -7.64 -6.77
CA THR A 80 0.41 -6.70 -7.34
C THR A 80 1.70 -6.75 -6.54
N ILE A 81 2.82 -6.99 -7.21
CA ILE A 81 4.14 -6.97 -6.60
C ILE A 81 4.52 -5.52 -6.31
N THR A 82 4.85 -5.24 -5.04
CA THR A 82 5.19 -3.89 -4.55
C THR A 82 6.64 -3.79 -4.08
N ALA A 83 7.40 -4.89 -4.10
CA ALA A 83 8.83 -4.87 -3.85
C ALA A 83 9.59 -4.10 -4.94
N SER A 84 10.63 -3.36 -4.54
CA SER A 84 11.54 -2.69 -5.47
C SER A 84 12.12 -3.64 -6.52
N ASP A 85 12.55 -4.85 -6.12
CA ASP A 85 12.94 -5.91 -7.04
C ASP A 85 11.87 -7.01 -7.03
N PRO A 86 11.10 -7.20 -8.13
CA PRO A 86 9.95 -8.09 -8.10
C PRO A 86 10.29 -9.55 -7.78
N ARG A 87 11.51 -9.98 -8.09
CA ARG A 87 12.00 -11.34 -7.78
C ARG A 87 11.91 -11.64 -6.29
N GLU A 88 12.05 -10.62 -5.46
CA GLU A 88 12.04 -10.76 -4.02
C GLU A 88 10.68 -11.28 -3.51
N GLU A 89 9.55 -10.81 -4.06
CA GLU A 89 8.23 -11.38 -3.74
C GLU A 89 7.98 -12.72 -4.41
N VAL A 90 8.44 -12.92 -5.65
CA VAL A 90 8.32 -14.20 -6.37
C VAL A 90 8.99 -15.34 -5.59
N CYS A 91 10.17 -15.09 -5.01
CA CYS A 91 10.89 -16.05 -4.16
C CYS A 91 10.13 -16.42 -2.87
N MET A 92 9.08 -15.68 -2.48
CA MET A 92 8.29 -15.95 -1.28
C MET A 92 7.07 -16.84 -1.54
N ILE A 93 6.73 -17.10 -2.80
CA ILE A 93 5.59 -17.94 -3.18
C ILE A 93 5.59 -19.31 -2.48
N PRO A 94 6.72 -20.04 -2.37
CA PRO A 94 6.75 -21.29 -1.59
C PRO A 94 6.34 -21.10 -0.12
N GLY A 95 6.78 -20.01 0.50
CA GLY A 95 6.40 -19.66 1.88
C GLY A 95 4.91 -19.35 1.99
N PHE A 96 4.35 -18.64 1.02
CA PHE A 96 2.91 -18.34 0.98
C PHE A 96 2.08 -19.62 0.84
N ILE A 97 2.45 -20.50 -0.10
CA ILE A 97 1.79 -21.80 -0.30
C ILE A 97 1.81 -22.58 1.02
N LYS A 98 2.97 -22.67 1.67
CA LYS A 98 3.10 -23.36 2.95
C LYS A 98 2.19 -22.77 4.03
N VAL A 99 2.18 -21.45 4.19
CA VAL A 99 1.36 -20.78 5.21
C VAL A 99 -0.13 -21.00 4.96
N VAL A 100 -0.58 -20.95 3.69
CA VAL A 100 -1.97 -21.24 3.35
C VAL A 100 -2.31 -22.70 3.61
N GLN A 101 -1.47 -23.66 3.20
CA GLN A 101 -1.68 -25.08 3.42
C GLN A 101 -1.69 -25.44 4.92
N ASP A 102 -0.76 -24.88 5.70
CA ASP A 102 -0.68 -25.13 7.14
C ASP A 102 -1.91 -24.58 7.88
N ARG A 103 -2.42 -23.41 7.45
CA ARG A 103 -3.53 -22.73 8.13
C ARG A 103 -4.92 -23.15 7.63
N TYR A 104 -5.04 -23.40 6.34
CA TYR A 104 -6.28 -23.70 5.62
C TYR A 104 -6.04 -24.85 4.62
N PRO A 105 -5.78 -26.08 5.08
CA PRO A 105 -5.37 -27.20 4.22
C PRO A 105 -6.41 -27.61 3.16
N GLY A 106 -7.70 -27.31 3.41
CA GLY A 106 -8.79 -27.58 2.48
C GLY A 106 -9.09 -26.44 1.50
N LEU A 107 -8.39 -25.31 1.60
CA LEU A 107 -8.68 -24.15 0.77
C LEU A 107 -8.26 -24.39 -0.68
N LYS A 108 -9.23 -24.27 -1.59
CA LYS A 108 -8.97 -24.19 -3.03
C LYS A 108 -8.69 -22.74 -3.38
N TYR A 109 -7.54 -22.48 -4.00
CA TYR A 109 -7.22 -21.12 -4.40
C TYR A 109 -6.35 -21.07 -5.63
N ARG A 110 -6.39 -19.91 -6.28
CA ARG A 110 -5.49 -19.47 -7.34
C ARG A 110 -4.77 -18.22 -6.88
N LEU A 111 -3.46 -18.13 -7.11
CA LEU A 111 -2.68 -16.93 -6.83
C LEU A 111 -2.18 -16.34 -8.16
N VAL A 112 -2.54 -15.10 -8.42
CA VAL A 112 -2.12 -14.33 -9.59
C VAL A 112 -1.13 -13.26 -9.11
N MET A 113 0.14 -13.45 -9.43
CA MET A 113 1.22 -12.50 -9.13
C MET A 113 1.40 -11.57 -10.32
N ILE A 114 1.40 -10.26 -10.10
CA ILE A 114 1.39 -9.25 -11.16
C ILE A 114 2.62 -8.36 -11.01
N ALA A 115 3.57 -8.50 -11.93
CA ALA A 115 4.77 -7.69 -12.04
C ALA A 115 4.56 -6.57 -13.06
N HIS A 116 4.77 -5.32 -12.66
CA HIS A 116 4.58 -4.16 -13.52
C HIS A 116 5.77 -3.94 -14.46
N ASP A 117 5.52 -3.60 -15.72
CA ASP A 117 6.47 -3.06 -16.71
C ASP A 117 7.83 -3.79 -16.75
N GLN A 118 7.81 -5.11 -16.98
CA GLN A 118 9.01 -5.97 -17.06
C GLN A 118 9.61 -6.03 -18.47
N GLN A 119 9.62 -4.89 -19.17
CA GLN A 119 10.21 -4.73 -20.52
C GLN A 119 9.60 -5.64 -21.60
N LYS A 120 8.35 -6.07 -21.42
CA LYS A 120 7.56 -6.77 -22.44
C LYS A 120 6.64 -5.79 -23.16
N ASP A 121 6.36 -6.10 -24.42
CA ASP A 121 5.52 -5.29 -25.31
C ASP A 121 4.02 -5.54 -25.12
N ARG A 122 3.64 -6.48 -24.24
CA ARG A 122 2.25 -6.83 -23.93
C ARG A 122 2.05 -7.24 -22.46
N THR A 123 0.81 -7.10 -22.00
CA THR A 123 0.35 -7.75 -20.76
C THR A 123 0.13 -9.22 -21.06
N GLU A 124 0.83 -10.11 -20.37
CA GLU A 124 0.79 -11.55 -20.64
C GLU A 124 1.12 -12.39 -19.40
N CYS A 125 0.60 -13.62 -19.38
CA CYS A 125 1.00 -14.62 -18.41
C CYS A 125 2.36 -15.22 -18.80
N LEU A 126 3.29 -15.20 -17.86
CA LEU A 126 4.66 -15.69 -18.00
C LEU A 126 4.78 -17.19 -17.67
N GLY A 127 3.75 -17.77 -17.07
CA GLY A 127 3.68 -19.18 -16.68
C GLY A 127 3.30 -19.37 -15.22
N TYR A 128 3.28 -20.62 -14.78
CA TYR A 128 3.05 -20.95 -13.38
C TYR A 128 4.34 -20.97 -12.57
N VAL A 129 4.27 -20.59 -11.29
CA VAL A 129 5.42 -20.56 -10.38
C VAL A 129 5.28 -21.63 -9.30
N GLU A 130 6.14 -22.66 -9.36
CA GLU A 130 6.20 -23.81 -8.45
C GLU A 130 4.97 -24.74 -8.50
N GLN A 131 3.76 -24.19 -8.57
CA GLN A 131 2.49 -24.91 -8.58
C GLN A 131 1.56 -24.37 -9.67
N THR A 132 0.74 -25.24 -10.26
CA THR A 132 -0.14 -24.89 -11.40
C THR A 132 -1.25 -23.91 -11.04
N HIS A 133 -1.58 -23.77 -9.75
CA HIS A 133 -2.54 -22.77 -9.26
C HIS A 133 -1.91 -21.42 -8.90
N VAL A 134 -0.64 -21.20 -9.24
CA VAL A 134 0.05 -19.92 -9.05
C VAL A 134 0.57 -19.41 -10.39
N SER A 135 0.01 -18.32 -10.91
CA SER A 135 0.46 -17.69 -12.16
C SER A 135 1.25 -16.41 -11.91
N LEU A 136 2.21 -16.14 -12.78
CA LEU A 136 2.97 -14.90 -12.81
C LEU A 136 2.66 -14.14 -14.11
N TRP A 137 2.32 -12.88 -13.97
CA TRP A 137 1.93 -12.01 -15.08
C TRP A 137 2.87 -10.82 -15.20
N ASN A 138 3.20 -10.46 -16.44
CA ASN A 138 3.69 -9.13 -16.76
C ASN A 138 2.50 -8.22 -17.06
N LEU A 139 2.46 -7.06 -16.41
CA LEU A 139 1.52 -5.98 -16.70
C LEU A 139 2.24 -4.87 -17.46
N LYS A 140 1.88 -4.66 -18.73
CA LYS A 140 2.40 -3.53 -19.50
C LYS A 140 1.69 -2.24 -19.11
N TYR A 141 2.44 -1.14 -19.12
CA TYR A 141 1.86 0.20 -19.07
C TYR A 141 1.43 0.63 -20.46
N ASP A 142 0.14 0.92 -20.62
CA ASP A 142 -0.36 1.58 -21.81
C ASP A 142 -0.01 3.07 -21.73
N ARG A 143 0.84 3.52 -22.66
CA ARG A 143 1.28 4.91 -22.78
C ARG A 143 0.75 5.57 -24.06
N SER A 144 -0.19 4.94 -24.76
CA SER A 144 -0.74 5.42 -26.03
C SER A 144 -1.43 6.79 -25.90
N CYS A 145 -2.05 7.07 -24.75
CA CYS A 145 -2.74 8.31 -24.44
C CYS A 145 -2.06 9.12 -23.33
N PHE A 146 -0.72 9.03 -23.21
CA PHE A 146 0.01 9.69 -22.13
C PHE A 146 -0.08 11.22 -22.22
N THR A 147 -0.62 11.83 -21.18
CA THR A 147 -0.66 13.27 -20.91
C THR A 147 -0.06 13.55 -19.54
N ASP A 148 0.19 14.81 -19.20
CA ASP A 148 0.67 15.20 -17.87
C ASP A 148 -0.29 14.81 -16.73
N CYS A 149 -1.55 14.50 -17.05
CA CYS A 149 -2.58 14.08 -16.09
C CYS A 149 -2.78 12.56 -16.01
N THR A 150 -2.09 11.77 -16.83
CA THR A 150 -2.30 10.32 -16.90
C THR A 150 -1.75 9.63 -15.65
N SER A 151 -2.62 9.01 -14.85
CA SER A 151 -2.23 8.30 -13.64
C SER A 151 -1.72 6.88 -13.94
N LEU A 152 -1.07 6.25 -12.95
CA LEU A 152 -0.72 4.83 -13.04
C LEU A 152 -1.96 3.93 -13.18
N PHE A 153 -3.10 4.34 -12.60
CA PHE A 153 -4.35 3.62 -12.74
C PHE A 153 -4.81 3.61 -14.21
N ASP A 154 -4.79 4.76 -14.87
CA ASP A 154 -5.18 4.88 -16.29
C ASP A 154 -4.26 4.03 -17.18
N MET A 155 -2.95 4.06 -16.95
CA MET A 155 -1.98 3.27 -17.71
C MET A 155 -2.12 1.76 -17.54
N THR A 156 -2.78 1.30 -16.48
CA THR A 156 -2.82 -0.13 -16.12
C THR A 156 -4.21 -0.73 -16.17
N PHE A 157 -5.26 0.07 -16.32
CA PHE A 157 -6.66 -0.35 -16.25
C PHE A 157 -6.98 -1.54 -17.15
N ASP A 158 -6.73 -1.42 -18.46
CA ASP A 158 -7.03 -2.50 -19.42
C ASP A 158 -6.15 -3.74 -19.21
N GLY A 159 -4.92 -3.54 -18.75
CA GLY A 159 -4.03 -4.64 -18.40
C GLY A 159 -4.55 -5.45 -17.21
N TYR A 160 -4.98 -4.79 -16.13
CA TYR A 160 -5.60 -5.46 -14.99
C TYR A 160 -6.90 -6.14 -15.37
N ARG A 161 -7.74 -5.49 -16.17
CA ARG A 161 -8.98 -6.08 -16.68
C ARG A 161 -8.70 -7.37 -17.44
N HIS A 162 -7.74 -7.34 -18.37
CA HIS A 162 -7.33 -8.52 -19.13
C HIS A 162 -6.82 -9.66 -18.23
N ILE A 163 -5.99 -9.35 -17.23
CA ILE A 163 -5.47 -10.34 -16.27
C ILE A 163 -6.62 -11.01 -15.52
N ILE A 164 -7.57 -10.21 -14.99
CA ILE A 164 -8.71 -10.71 -14.20
C ILE A 164 -9.64 -11.57 -15.05
N GLU A 165 -10.03 -11.09 -16.23
CA GLU A 165 -10.89 -11.81 -17.18
C GLU A 165 -10.25 -13.15 -17.56
N THR A 166 -8.96 -13.16 -17.90
CA THR A 166 -8.24 -14.38 -18.30
C THR A 166 -8.07 -15.34 -17.14
N SER A 167 -7.71 -14.84 -15.95
CA SER A 167 -7.52 -15.66 -14.74
C SER A 167 -8.81 -16.25 -14.18
N SER A 168 -9.97 -15.80 -14.67
CA SER A 168 -11.28 -16.38 -14.32
C SER A 168 -11.63 -17.63 -15.14
N SER A 169 -10.85 -17.95 -16.18
CA SER A 169 -11.10 -19.09 -17.08
C SER A 169 -10.28 -20.32 -16.71
N ASP A 170 -10.93 -21.47 -16.49
CA ASP A 170 -10.24 -22.74 -16.24
C ASP A 170 -9.35 -23.18 -17.41
N ALA A 171 -9.74 -22.85 -18.64
CA ALA A 171 -8.94 -23.14 -19.82
C ALA A 171 -7.57 -22.45 -19.75
N HIS A 172 -7.50 -21.24 -19.20
CA HIS A 172 -6.22 -20.55 -18.98
C HIS A 172 -5.34 -21.35 -18.02
N TRP A 173 -5.84 -21.69 -16.83
CA TRP A 173 -5.08 -22.45 -15.82
C TRP A 173 -4.62 -23.82 -16.31
N ASN A 174 -5.48 -24.53 -17.05
CA ASN A 174 -5.14 -25.82 -17.65
C ASN A 174 -4.10 -25.73 -18.78
N SER A 175 -3.90 -24.54 -19.34
CA SER A 175 -2.94 -24.29 -20.43
C SER A 175 -1.59 -23.77 -19.94
N LEU A 176 -1.43 -23.49 -18.64
CA LEU A 176 -0.22 -22.89 -18.10
C LEU A 176 0.99 -23.82 -18.23
N CYS A 177 2.06 -23.27 -18.79
CA CYS A 177 3.38 -23.87 -18.78
C CYS A 177 4.20 -23.37 -17.58
N PRO A 178 5.24 -24.10 -17.14
CA PRO A 178 6.13 -23.63 -16.09
C PRO A 178 6.78 -22.30 -16.47
N TYR A 179 6.90 -21.40 -15.49
CA TYR A 179 7.61 -20.15 -15.64
C TYR A 179 9.12 -20.39 -15.85
N GLU A 180 9.65 -19.89 -16.97
CA GLU A 180 11.09 -19.91 -17.28
C GLU A 180 11.81 -18.76 -16.56
N LYS A 181 12.41 -19.06 -15.38
CA LYS A 181 13.05 -18.08 -14.50
C LYS A 181 14.13 -17.24 -15.21
N GLU A 182 14.88 -17.86 -16.10
CA GLU A 182 16.01 -17.27 -16.82
C GLU A 182 15.59 -16.39 -18.00
N SER A 183 14.33 -16.47 -18.44
CA SER A 183 13.84 -15.76 -19.64
C SER A 183 13.47 -14.29 -19.39
N ILE A 184 13.44 -13.85 -18.13
CA ILE A 184 12.98 -12.51 -17.75
C ILE A 184 14.13 -11.65 -17.24
N VAL A 185 14.32 -10.51 -17.91
CA VAL A 185 15.14 -9.41 -17.41
C VAL A 185 14.27 -8.54 -16.49
N TRP A 186 14.45 -8.74 -15.18
CA TRP A 186 13.64 -8.06 -14.17
C TRP A 186 13.99 -6.57 -14.05
N ARG A 187 12.98 -5.72 -14.21
CA ARG A 187 13.05 -4.28 -13.98
C ARG A 187 12.68 -3.97 -12.54
N LYS A 188 13.51 -3.14 -11.88
CA LYS A 188 13.26 -2.61 -10.55
C LYS A 188 12.37 -1.38 -10.59
N HIS A 189 11.49 -1.25 -9.59
CA HIS A 189 10.48 -0.19 -9.49
C HIS A 189 10.38 0.35 -8.07
N ASP A 190 11.16 1.37 -7.76
CA ASP A 190 11.10 2.01 -6.44
C ASP A 190 9.80 2.79 -6.23
N ASN A 191 9.16 3.27 -7.29
CA ASN A 191 7.88 3.98 -7.25
C ASN A 191 6.68 3.12 -6.82
N LEU A 192 6.85 1.79 -6.72
CA LEU A 192 5.84 0.88 -6.16
C LEU A 192 6.09 0.56 -4.68
N ALA A 193 7.33 0.76 -4.21
CA ALA A 193 7.75 0.50 -2.84
C ALA A 193 7.79 1.78 -1.97
N LEU A 194 7.98 2.93 -2.63
CA LEU A 194 8.22 4.23 -2.01
C LEU A 194 7.18 5.27 -2.45
N ILE A 195 6.88 6.19 -1.54
CA ILE A 195 6.10 7.42 -1.78
C ILE A 195 7.06 8.58 -1.55
N ASP A 196 7.32 9.38 -2.58
CA ASP A 196 8.26 10.51 -2.52
C ASP A 196 9.65 10.16 -1.93
N GLY A 197 10.13 8.96 -2.26
CA GLY A 197 11.40 8.42 -1.77
C GLY A 197 11.35 7.84 -0.35
N GLU A 198 10.23 7.97 0.35
CA GLU A 198 10.00 7.40 1.68
C GLU A 198 9.32 6.04 1.58
N ALA A 199 9.71 5.10 2.44
CA ALA A 199 9.12 3.77 2.44
C ALA A 199 7.62 3.82 2.76
N MET A 200 6.80 3.06 2.02
CA MET A 200 5.36 3.01 2.31
C MET A 200 5.08 2.46 3.71
N VAL A 201 5.89 1.52 4.20
CA VAL A 201 5.72 0.86 5.51
C VAL A 201 6.94 1.08 6.40
N ARG A 202 6.80 0.86 7.71
CA ARG A 202 7.90 1.04 8.67
C ARG A 202 8.91 -0.11 8.71
N GLY A 203 8.48 -1.32 8.35
CA GLY A 203 9.30 -2.53 8.55
C GLY A 203 10.45 -2.70 7.56
N THR A 204 10.48 -1.93 6.47
CA THR A 204 11.42 -2.16 5.36
C THR A 204 11.49 -0.94 4.43
N CYS A 205 12.66 -0.68 3.83
CA CYS A 205 12.84 0.32 2.77
C CYS A 205 12.59 -0.21 1.36
N ARG A 206 12.27 -1.51 1.20
CA ARG A 206 12.12 -2.14 -0.12
C ARG A 206 10.69 -2.56 -0.46
N GLY A 207 9.73 -2.27 0.42
CA GLY A 207 8.33 -2.70 0.23
C GLY A 207 8.07 -4.19 0.50
N PHE A 208 9.07 -4.96 0.97
CA PHE A 208 8.94 -6.36 1.38
C PHE A 208 9.96 -6.73 2.48
N GLY A 209 9.81 -7.91 3.11
CA GLY A 209 10.75 -8.41 4.12
C GLY A 209 10.60 -7.77 5.50
N SER A 210 9.48 -7.10 5.73
CA SER A 210 9.10 -6.48 7.00
C SER A 210 9.01 -7.45 8.20
N THR A 211 8.76 -8.75 7.99
CA THR A 211 8.80 -9.80 9.03
C THR A 211 10.22 -10.24 9.38
N GLY A 212 11.18 -10.06 8.46
CA GLY A 212 12.59 -10.42 8.62
C GLY A 212 13.45 -9.37 9.32
N THR A 213 12.87 -8.41 10.04
CA THR A 213 13.66 -7.45 10.83
C THR A 213 14.51 -8.17 11.86
N ARG A 214 15.74 -7.70 12.11
CA ARG A 214 16.66 -8.33 13.07
C ARG A 214 16.12 -8.22 14.52
N SER A 215 16.79 -8.90 15.46
CA SER A 215 16.47 -8.93 16.89
C SER A 215 16.26 -7.56 17.54
N GLU A 216 16.83 -6.50 16.99
CA GLU A 216 16.67 -5.11 17.44
C GLU A 216 15.65 -4.29 16.61
N MET A 217 14.71 -4.96 15.91
CA MET A 217 13.73 -4.32 15.02
C MET A 217 14.38 -3.49 13.89
N THR A 218 15.59 -3.88 13.46
CA THR A 218 16.29 -3.18 12.39
C THR A 218 15.83 -3.68 11.02
N CYS A 219 15.75 -2.77 10.05
CA CYS A 219 15.51 -3.14 8.66
C CYS A 219 16.57 -4.14 8.16
N LEU A 220 16.13 -5.21 7.48
CA LEU A 220 17.00 -6.27 6.97
C LEU A 220 18.00 -5.76 5.91
N TYR A 221 17.62 -4.72 5.16
CA TYR A 221 18.36 -4.27 3.98
C TYR A 221 19.36 -3.15 4.27
N CYS A 222 18.96 -2.15 5.06
CA CYS A 222 19.80 -0.99 5.35
C CYS A 222 20.30 -0.93 6.80
N GLY A 223 19.82 -1.82 7.68
CA GLY A 223 20.21 -1.85 9.10
C GLY A 223 19.62 -0.72 9.94
N THR A 224 18.79 0.17 9.38
CA THR A 224 18.17 1.28 10.09
C THR A 224 17.33 0.79 11.28
N LYS A 225 17.55 1.42 12.45
CA LYS A 225 16.85 1.11 13.71
C LYS A 225 15.62 1.99 13.97
N ASP A 226 15.49 3.11 13.27
CA ASP A 226 14.41 4.07 13.50
C ASP A 226 13.05 3.66 12.92
N SER A 227 12.98 2.49 12.26
CA SER A 227 11.79 1.99 11.56
C SER A 227 11.34 2.88 10.40
N HIS A 228 12.29 3.44 9.65
CA HIS A 228 12.06 4.26 8.46
C HIS A 228 11.11 5.43 8.72
N LYS A 229 11.37 6.16 9.82
CA LYS A 229 10.61 7.39 10.12
C LYS A 229 10.83 8.40 9.00
N VAL A 230 9.74 9.06 8.62
CA VAL A 230 9.79 10.07 7.55
C VAL A 230 10.56 11.29 8.01
N VAL A 231 11.44 11.77 7.14
CA VAL A 231 12.15 13.02 7.38
C VAL A 231 11.28 14.18 6.94
N ARG A 232 11.01 15.12 7.85
CA ARG A 232 10.23 16.33 7.55
C ARG A 232 11.06 17.28 6.69
N VAL A 233 10.75 17.37 5.40
CA VAL A 233 11.39 18.33 4.48
C VAL A 233 10.38 19.39 4.05
N PRO A 234 10.43 20.62 4.59
CA PRO A 234 9.57 21.69 4.12
C PRO A 234 9.99 22.15 2.71
N THR A 235 9.01 22.55 1.89
CA THR A 235 9.24 23.08 0.54
C THR A 235 9.91 24.45 0.55
N LYS A 236 9.90 25.15 1.70
CA LYS A 236 10.44 26.51 1.91
C LYS A 236 9.78 27.59 1.03
N ARG A 237 8.70 27.26 0.31
CA ARG A 237 7.93 28.22 -0.50
C ARG A 237 7.06 29.10 0.41
N ALA A 238 7.10 30.42 0.24
CA ALA A 238 6.25 31.34 1.00
C ALA A 238 4.75 31.10 0.68
N TRP A 239 3.86 31.34 1.64
CA TRP A 239 2.41 31.24 1.45
C TRP A 239 1.86 32.50 0.79
N THR A 240 0.94 32.34 -0.17
CA THR A 240 0.19 33.45 -0.75
C THR A 240 -1.19 33.60 -0.13
N LYS A 241 -1.83 34.76 -0.33
CA LYS A 241 -3.19 35.00 0.17
C LYS A 241 -4.21 34.07 -0.49
N GLU A 242 -4.03 33.79 -1.78
CA GLU A 242 -4.89 32.90 -2.54
C GLU A 242 -4.80 31.45 -2.02
N GLU A 243 -3.61 31.00 -1.63
CA GLU A 243 -3.43 29.71 -0.95
C GLU A 243 -4.15 29.70 0.41
N ASP A 244 -4.07 30.77 1.19
CA ASP A 244 -4.76 30.89 2.47
C ASP A 244 -6.29 30.82 2.31
N ASP A 245 -6.83 31.48 1.29
CA ASP A 245 -8.27 31.48 0.99
C ASP A 245 -8.76 30.06 0.63
N VAL A 246 -7.98 29.30 -0.14
CA VAL A 246 -8.26 27.87 -0.44
C VAL A 246 -8.25 27.04 0.84
N ILE A 247 -7.21 27.21 1.68
CA ILE A 247 -7.05 26.47 2.93
C ILE A 247 -8.25 26.72 3.84
N LEU A 248 -8.64 27.97 4.07
CA LEU A 248 -9.75 28.32 4.95
C LEU A 248 -11.08 27.77 4.43
N THR A 249 -11.33 27.88 3.13
CA THR A 249 -12.56 27.39 2.50
C THR A 249 -12.70 25.88 2.65
N GLN A 250 -11.63 25.11 2.37
CA GLN A 250 -11.67 23.66 2.48
C GLN A 250 -11.66 23.19 3.92
N THR A 251 -10.96 23.88 4.83
CA THR A 251 -10.99 23.59 6.27
C THR A 251 -12.41 23.68 6.84
N TYR A 252 -13.27 24.56 6.29
CA TYR A 252 -14.66 24.64 6.71
C TYR A 252 -15.45 23.35 6.48
N THR A 253 -15.07 22.53 5.49
CA THR A 253 -15.71 21.23 5.23
C THR A 253 -15.52 20.24 6.38
N LEU A 254 -14.47 20.39 7.19
CA LEU A 254 -14.29 19.61 8.43
C LEU A 254 -15.44 19.85 9.41
N LEU A 255 -15.95 21.09 9.49
CA LEU A 255 -17.08 21.43 10.35
C LEU A 255 -18.39 20.78 9.85
N LEU A 256 -18.44 20.43 8.56
CA LEU A 256 -19.53 19.67 7.95
C LEU A 256 -19.37 18.14 8.14
N GLY A 257 -18.35 17.69 8.87
CA GLY A 257 -18.12 16.29 9.20
C GLY A 257 -17.28 15.51 8.18
N HIS A 258 -16.59 16.19 7.27
CA HIS A 258 -15.65 15.54 6.36
C HIS A 258 -14.42 14.99 7.12
N ASP A 259 -13.82 13.93 6.57
CA ASP A 259 -12.64 13.29 7.14
C ASP A 259 -11.42 14.23 7.10
N ALA A 260 -10.71 14.30 8.23
CA ALA A 260 -9.58 15.22 8.39
C ALA A 260 -8.36 14.88 7.54
N VAL A 261 -8.11 13.58 7.28
CA VAL A 261 -7.03 13.16 6.40
C VAL A 261 -7.36 13.58 4.98
N GLN A 262 -8.57 13.28 4.51
CA GLN A 262 -9.01 13.62 3.16
C GLN A 262 -8.89 15.12 2.88
N VAL A 263 -9.39 15.98 3.77
CA VAL A 263 -9.32 17.44 3.58
C VAL A 263 -7.87 17.92 3.46
N VAL A 264 -6.96 17.41 4.29
CA VAL A 264 -5.54 17.80 4.21
C VAL A 264 -4.91 17.33 2.91
N GLU A 265 -5.18 16.09 2.48
CA GLU A 265 -4.65 15.53 1.24
C GLU A 265 -5.16 16.30 0.01
N ASP A 266 -6.44 16.69 -0.02
CA ASP A 266 -7.04 17.47 -1.10
C ASP A 266 -6.41 18.86 -1.23
N ILE A 267 -6.23 19.56 -0.10
CA ILE A 267 -5.53 20.86 -0.08
C ILE A 267 -4.09 20.68 -0.55
N ALA A 268 -3.40 19.66 -0.07
CA ALA A 268 -2.00 19.39 -0.39
C ALA A 268 -1.80 19.11 -1.89
N ASP A 269 -2.65 18.29 -2.49
CA ASP A 269 -2.63 18.02 -3.93
C ASP A 269 -2.96 19.28 -4.74
N GLN A 270 -4.05 19.99 -4.40
CA GLN A 270 -4.46 21.20 -5.12
C GLN A 270 -3.39 22.29 -5.11
N LEU A 271 -2.75 22.50 -3.95
CA LEU A 271 -1.74 23.55 -3.80
C LEU A 271 -0.33 23.08 -4.17
N ARG A 272 -0.15 21.79 -4.50
CA ARG A 272 1.17 21.16 -4.71
C ARG A 272 2.11 21.43 -3.52
N ARG A 273 1.61 21.15 -2.31
CA ARG A 273 2.26 21.38 -1.01
C ARG A 273 2.40 20.06 -0.25
N ASN A 274 3.30 20.03 0.72
CA ASN A 274 3.36 18.90 1.64
C ASN A 274 2.21 18.96 2.65
N SER A 275 1.63 17.80 2.99
CA SER A 275 0.53 17.70 3.95
C SER A 275 0.88 18.26 5.33
N LEU A 276 2.15 18.14 5.75
CA LEU A 276 2.64 18.75 6.99
C LEU A 276 2.54 20.28 6.95
N GLU A 277 2.96 20.89 5.85
CA GLU A 277 2.92 22.36 5.70
C GLU A 277 1.48 22.86 5.70
N VAL A 278 0.58 22.12 5.06
CA VAL A 278 -0.85 22.40 5.08
C VAL A 278 -1.39 22.34 6.52
N ILE A 279 -1.08 21.28 7.27
CA ILE A 279 -1.52 21.16 8.68
C ILE A 279 -1.00 22.32 9.54
N GLU A 280 0.29 22.66 9.39
CA GLU A 280 0.90 23.80 10.09
C GLU A 280 0.22 25.12 9.72
N ARG A 281 -0.13 25.31 8.45
CA ARG A 281 -0.79 26.53 7.96
C ARG A 281 -2.23 26.62 8.42
N ILE A 282 -3.00 25.52 8.43
CA ILE A 282 -4.34 25.48 9.00
C ILE A 282 -4.32 25.86 10.48
N HIS A 283 -3.37 25.30 11.25
CA HIS A 283 -3.23 25.64 12.66
C HIS A 283 -2.93 27.13 12.86
N HIS A 284 -2.02 27.68 12.04
CA HIS A 284 -1.67 29.11 12.07
C HIS A 284 -2.87 30.02 11.75
N LEU A 285 -3.64 29.72 10.70
CA LEU A 285 -4.74 30.56 10.24
C LEU A 285 -5.97 30.50 11.16
N THR A 286 -6.24 29.35 11.77
CA THR A 286 -7.48 29.14 12.54
C THR A 286 -7.29 29.24 14.06
N ASN A 287 -6.03 29.15 14.53
CA ASN A 287 -5.70 28.93 15.95
C ASN A 287 -6.49 27.77 16.60
N SER A 288 -7.00 26.85 15.77
CA SER A 288 -7.84 25.73 16.19
C SER A 288 -6.99 24.49 16.35
N ARG A 289 -7.22 23.75 17.43
CA ARG A 289 -6.67 22.41 17.62
C ARG A 289 -7.59 21.31 17.10
N LYS A 290 -8.83 21.60 16.70
CA LYS A 290 -9.81 20.57 16.32
C LYS A 290 -9.32 19.61 15.23
N LEU A 291 -8.60 20.13 14.21
CA LEU A 291 -7.99 19.30 13.18
C LEU A 291 -6.84 18.43 13.74
N LEU A 292 -6.03 19.00 14.63
CA LEU A 292 -4.94 18.26 15.28
C LEU A 292 -5.52 17.20 16.22
N ASP A 293 -6.54 17.53 16.99
CA ASP A 293 -7.20 16.59 17.90
C ASP A 293 -7.87 15.45 17.13
N SER A 294 -8.38 15.71 15.92
CA SER A 294 -8.96 14.67 15.07
C SER A 294 -7.92 13.78 14.38
N LEU A 295 -6.78 14.35 13.94
CA LEU A 295 -5.69 13.59 13.31
C LEU A 295 -4.79 12.91 14.35
N SER A 296 -4.22 13.66 15.28
CA SER A 296 -3.47 13.21 16.45
C SER A 296 -3.10 14.41 17.32
N LEU A 297 -3.44 14.38 18.62
CA LEU A 297 -3.13 15.43 19.62
C LEU A 297 -1.66 15.92 19.61
N ASN A 298 -0.73 15.12 19.08
CA ASN A 298 0.72 15.33 19.15
C ASN A 298 1.41 15.48 17.76
N LEU A 299 0.65 15.81 16.71
CA LEU A 299 1.19 15.89 15.34
C LEU A 299 2.25 17.02 15.20
N LEU A 300 1.99 18.16 15.83
CA LEU A 300 2.85 19.36 15.80
C LEU A 300 3.83 19.47 16.99
N THR A 301 3.73 18.61 18.01
CA THR A 301 4.75 18.55 19.07
C THR A 301 6.00 17.86 18.52
N LYS A 302 7.15 18.53 18.66
CA LYS A 302 8.48 18.06 18.20
C LYS A 302 8.80 16.68 18.78
#